data_AF-A0A3M2DJV7-F1
#
_entry.id   AF-A0A3M2DJV7-F1
#
_cell.length_a   1.000
_cell.length_b   1.000
_cell.length_c   1.000
_cell.angle_alpha   90.00
_cell.angle_beta   90.00
_cell.angle_gamma   90.00
#
_symmetry.space_group_name_H-M   'P 1'
#
loop_
_entity.id
_entity.type
_entity.pdbx_description
1 polymer ?
#
loop_
_entity_poly.entity_id
_entity_poly.type
_entity_poly.pdbx_seq_one_letter_code
_entity_poly.pdbx_strand_id
1 'polypeptide(L)' 'PASIWHWLYTDGLNAYSVFIDEAPKSKKMVLGQAFDSEHLIFEKTTQKYRLTIIGAVPKVVAEKIANSVIRETTPQP' A
#
# COMPACT_ATOMS: atom_id res chain seq x y z
N PRO A 1 18.83 -0.51 -9.34
CA PRO A 1 18.13 0.05 -8.16
C PRO A 1 16.63 0.20 -8.47
N ALA A 2 15.77 -0.51 -7.77
CA ALA A 2 14.32 -0.28 -7.89
C ALA A 2 13.99 1.04 -7.18
N SER A 3 13.22 1.92 -7.84
CA SER A 3 12.75 3.14 -7.21
C SER A 3 11.61 2.79 -6.27
N ILE A 4 11.74 3.17 -5.01
CA ILE A 4 10.70 3.02 -3.99
C ILE A 4 10.25 4.43 -3.63
N TRP A 5 8.96 4.73 -3.85
CA TRP A 5 8.35 5.93 -3.33
C TRP A 5 7.79 5.67 -1.94
N HIS A 6 7.94 6.65 -1.05
CA HIS A 6 7.54 6.53 0.34
C HIS A 6 6.89 7.83 0.83
N TRP A 7 5.73 7.68 1.48
CA TRP A 7 5.06 8.74 2.22
C TRP A 7 4.74 8.27 3.64
N LEU A 8 4.97 9.15 4.60
CA LEU A 8 4.58 8.98 5.99
C LEU A 8 3.39 9.87 6.30
N TYR A 9 2.33 9.28 6.84
CA TYR A 9 1.13 9.98 7.27
C TYR A 9 0.95 9.81 8.77
N THR A 10 0.53 10.90 9.43
CA THR A 10 0.19 10.89 10.85
C THR A 10 -0.95 11.85 11.12
N ASP A 11 -1.78 11.52 12.10
CA ASP A 11 -2.83 12.40 12.65
C ASP A 11 -2.41 13.02 14.00
N GLY A 12 -1.16 12.80 14.44
CA GLY A 12 -0.63 13.22 15.75
C GLY A 12 -0.80 12.19 16.87
N LEU A 13 -1.58 11.12 16.65
CA LEU A 13 -1.75 10.01 17.58
C LEU A 13 -1.29 8.68 16.98
N ASN A 14 -1.63 8.45 15.72
CA ASN A 14 -1.30 7.28 14.92
C ASN A 14 -0.42 7.69 13.73
N ALA A 15 0.32 6.72 13.21
CA ALA A 15 1.08 6.89 11.98
C ALA A 15 1.00 5.64 11.09
N TYR A 16 1.07 5.86 9.79
CA TYR A 16 1.24 4.80 8.80
C TYR A 16 2.12 5.27 7.65
N SER A 17 2.89 4.32 7.11
CA SER A 17 3.75 4.51 5.95
C SER A 17 3.11 3.87 4.73
N VAL A 18 3.23 4.53 3.57
CA VAL A 18 2.81 4.00 2.27
C VAL A 18 4.05 3.88 1.40
N PHE A 19 4.34 2.66 0.95
CA PHE A 19 5.41 2.35 0.02
C PHE A 19 4.81 1.98 -1.33
N ILE A 20 5.41 2.47 -2.40
CA ILE A 20 5.06 2.11 -3.78
C ILE A 20 6.34 1.72 -4.51
N ASP A 21 6.34 0.53 -5.09
CA ASP A 21 7.42 0.03 -5.93
C ASP A 21 6.88 -0.71 -7.16
N GLU A 22 7.76 -1.13 -8.07
CA GLU A 22 7.34 -1.88 -9.26
C GLU A 22 6.75 -3.24 -8.86
N ALA A 23 5.65 -3.63 -9.51
CA ALA A 23 5.06 -4.94 -9.29
C ALA A 23 6.07 -6.06 -9.62
N PRO A 24 6.19 -7.10 -8.77
CA PRO A 24 7.05 -8.25 -9.07
C PRO A 24 6.71 -8.85 -10.43
N LYS A 25 7.72 -9.29 -11.19
CA LYS A 25 7.52 -9.91 -12.52
C LYS A 25 6.63 -11.16 -12.49
N SER A 26 6.40 -11.75 -11.30
CA SER A 26 5.38 -12.76 -11.09
C SER A 26 3.99 -12.12 -11.10
N LYS A 27 3.29 -12.23 -12.24
CA LYS A 27 1.98 -11.66 -12.57
C LYS A 27 0.77 -12.10 -11.71
N LYS A 28 0.92 -12.29 -10.41
CA LYS A 28 -0.21 -12.56 -9.52
C LYS A 28 -0.49 -11.32 -8.69
N MET A 29 -1.70 -10.80 -8.82
CA MET A 29 -2.26 -9.86 -7.86
C MET A 29 -2.30 -10.57 -6.49
N VAL A 30 -1.38 -10.19 -5.62
CA VAL A 30 -1.35 -10.68 -4.23
C VAL A 30 -1.97 -9.60 -3.36
N LEU A 31 -2.97 -10.01 -2.58
CA LEU A 31 -3.45 -9.28 -1.42
C LEU A 31 -2.83 -9.96 -0.20
N GLY A 32 -1.84 -9.31 0.40
CA GLY A 32 -1.15 -9.82 1.58
C GLY A 32 -1.62 -9.05 2.82
N GLN A 33 -1.85 -9.77 3.91
CA GLN A 33 -2.02 -9.14 5.22
C GLN A 33 -1.17 -9.85 6.26
N ALA A 34 -0.48 -9.06 7.08
CA ALA A 34 0.15 -9.51 8.31
C ALA A 34 -0.12 -8.50 9.42
N PHE A 35 -0.06 -8.95 10.67
CA PHE A 35 -0.15 -8.09 11.85
C PHE A 35 1.12 -8.29 12.66
N ASP A 36 1.76 -7.20 13.02
CA ASP A 36 2.77 -7.20 14.09
C ASP A 36 2.17 -6.42 15.26
N SER A 37 1.68 -7.15 16.27
CA SER A 37 1.27 -6.70 17.61
C SER A 37 0.28 -5.52 17.69
N GLU A 38 0.60 -4.38 17.08
CA GLU A 38 -0.14 -3.11 17.03
C GLU A 38 -0.27 -2.52 15.60
N HIS A 39 0.43 -3.09 14.61
CA HIS A 39 0.56 -2.56 13.25
C HIS A 39 -0.01 -3.53 12.22
N LEU A 40 -0.80 -2.98 11.29
CA LEU A 40 -1.21 -3.67 10.09
C LEU A 40 -0.12 -3.54 9.03
N ILE A 41 0.24 -4.66 8.40
CA ILE A 41 0.99 -4.71 7.15
C ILE A 41 0.00 -5.15 6.07
N PHE A 42 -0.33 -4.25 5.15
CA PHE A 42 -1.26 -4.48 4.05
C PHE A 42 -0.54 -4.31 2.73
N GLU A 43 -0.60 -5.33 1.87
CA GLU A 43 0.00 -5.30 0.55
C GLU A 43 -1.08 -5.47 -0.53
N LYS A 44 -1.03 -4.62 -1.55
CA LYS A 44 -1.84 -4.74 -2.75
C LYS A 44 -0.99 -4.58 -3.99
N THR A 45 -0.97 -5.60 -4.83
CA THR A 45 -0.25 -5.58 -6.11
C THR A 45 -1.19 -5.33 -7.29
N THR A 46 -0.84 -4.40 -8.15
CA THR A 46 -1.45 -4.16 -9.47
C THR A 46 -0.58 -4.72 -10.59
N GLN A 47 -0.95 -4.50 -11.85
CA GLN A 47 -0.10 -4.90 -12.98
C GLN A 47 1.24 -4.14 -13.06
N LYS A 48 1.30 -2.91 -12.53
CA LYS A 48 2.46 -2.02 -12.68
C LYS A 48 3.16 -1.73 -11.36
N TYR A 49 2.39 -1.59 -10.29
CA TYR A 49 2.88 -1.20 -8.97
C TYR A 49 2.45 -2.17 -7.90
N ARG A 50 3.34 -2.37 -6.92
CA ARG A 50 3.01 -2.93 -5.63
C ARG A 50 2.95 -1.81 -4.62
N LEU A 51 1.92 -1.87 -3.77
CA LEU A 51 1.67 -0.89 -2.73
C LEU A 51 1.64 -1.60 -1.38
N THR A 52 2.41 -1.09 -0.42
CA THR A 52 2.52 -1.64 0.93
C THR A 52 2.20 -0.54 1.95
N ILE A 53 1.24 -0.80 2.82
CA ILE A 53 0.83 0.09 3.91
C ILE A 53 1.23 -0.56 5.23
N ILE A 54 2.00 0.15 6.05
CA ILE A 54 2.46 -0.35 7.35
C ILE A 54 2.14 0.68 8.42
N GLY A 55 1.38 0.31 9.44
CA GLY A 55 1.11 1.23 10.54
C GLY A 55 -0.10 0.90 11.39
N ALA A 56 -0.39 1.80 12.32
CA ALA A 56 -1.59 1.77 13.16
C ALA A 56 -2.80 2.26 12.35
N VAL A 57 -3.29 1.40 11.44
CA VAL A 57 -4.41 1.73 10.56
C VAL A 57 -5.34 0.52 10.41
N PRO A 58 -6.67 0.68 10.55
CA PRO A 58 -7.61 -0.41 10.34
C PRO A 58 -7.56 -0.92 8.88
N LYS A 59 -7.78 -2.22 8.69
CA LYS A 59 -7.77 -2.85 7.36
C LYS A 59 -8.67 -2.14 6.33
N VAL A 60 -9.89 -1.78 6.72
CA VAL A 60 -10.84 -1.09 5.83
C VAL A 60 -10.29 0.27 5.35
N VAL A 61 -9.49 0.93 6.18
CA VAL A 61 -8.85 2.20 5.83
C VAL A 61 -7.67 1.95 4.89
N ALA A 62 -6.82 0.96 5.17
CA ALA A 62 -5.72 0.57 4.28
C ALA A 62 -6.21 0.16 2.88
N GLU A 63 -7.30 -0.61 2.79
CA GLU A 63 -7.93 -0.97 1.51
C GLU A 63 -8.42 0.25 0.73
N LYS A 64 -9.05 1.22 1.43
CA LYS A 64 -9.49 2.48 0.81
C LYS A 64 -8.32 3.30 0.29
N ILE A 65 -7.25 3.47 1.07
CA ILE A 65 -6.03 4.18 0.66
C ILE A 65 -5.44 3.51 -0.59
N ALA A 66 -5.26 2.19 -0.55
CA ALA A 66 -4.70 1.44 -1.67
C ALA A 66 -5.55 1.59 -2.95
N ASN A 67 -6.88 1.56 -2.83
CA ASN A 67 -7.79 1.77 -3.96
C ASN A 67 -7.71 3.19 -4.54
N SER A 68 -7.52 4.22 -3.71
CA SER A 68 -7.41 5.61 -4.16
C SER A 68 -6.09 5.86 -4.91
N VAL A 69 -4.97 5.39 -4.37
CA VAL A 69 -3.65 5.57 -5.01
C VAL A 69 -3.60 4.91 -6.39
N ILE A 70 -4.18 3.71 -6.51
CA ILE A 70 -4.19 2.99 -7.79
C ILE A 70 -5.05 3.71 -8.85
N ARG A 71 -6.15 4.35 -8.44
CA ARG A 71 -7.02 5.11 -9.37
C ARG A 71 -6.28 6.27 -10.03
N GLU A 72 -5.45 6.99 -9.29
CA GLU A 72 -4.66 8.10 -9.87
C GLU A 72 -3.61 7.62 -10.88
N THR A 73 -3.13 6.38 -10.73
CA THR A 73 -2.12 5.80 -11.64
C THR A 73 -2.69 5.14 -12.89
N THR A 74 -4.03 5.01 -12.99
CA THR A 74 -4.71 4.42 -14.15
C THR A 74 -5.46 5.54 -14.89
N PRO A 75 -5.13 5.85 -16.16
CA PRO A 75 -5.89 6.84 -16.92
C PRO A 75 -7.37 6.41 -16.97
N GLN A 76 -8.29 7.33 -16.66
CA GLN A 76 -9.69 7.11 -16.96
C GLN A 76 -9.88 7.12 -18.49
N PRO A 77 -10.75 6.24 -19.03
CA PRO A 77 -11.09 6.24 -20.45
C PRO A 77 -11.81 7.52 -20.88
#